data_AF-A0A4R0X8G8-F1
#
_entry.id   AF-A0A4R0X8G8-F1
#
_cell.length_a   1.000
_cell.length_b   1.000
_cell.length_c   1.000
_cell.angle_alpha   90.00
_cell.angle_beta   90.00
_cell.angle_gamma   90.00
#
_symmetry.space_group_name_H-M   'P 1'
#
loop_
_entity.id
_entity.type
_entity.pdbx_description
1 polymer ?
#
loop_
_entity_poly.entity_id
_entity_poly.type
_entity_poly.pdbx_seq_one_letter_code
_entity_poly.pdbx_strand_id
1 'polypeptide(L)'
;MEPFDAANPFAEFNKLFEQFKLPGFDVPAVMEARRKDVEALIAANQTAVQGIQALAQKQAEMLRSTLSELQEVAQKQAAAGGVPSAQTAELVQQTLHKALADMQQLTQAAYRTQADSYAVIAKRVEENVEELKTLLQKK
;
A
#
# COMPACT_ATOMS: atom_id res chain seq x y z
N MET A 1 14.95 -39.93 -7.87
CA MET A 1 14.66 -38.63 -7.24
C MET A 1 13.15 -38.52 -7.18
N GLU A 2 12.57 -38.34 -5.99
CA GLU A 2 11.14 -38.01 -5.89
C GLU A 2 10.89 -36.65 -6.56
N PRO A 3 9.74 -36.43 -7.21
CA PRO A 3 9.41 -35.15 -7.81
C PRO A 3 9.18 -34.08 -6.73
N PHE A 4 9.71 -32.87 -6.96
CA PHE A 4 9.54 -31.73 -6.07
C PHE A 4 8.06 -31.33 -5.97
N ASP A 5 7.50 -31.36 -4.76
CA ASP A 5 6.13 -30.94 -4.49
C ASP A 5 6.04 -29.42 -4.21
N ALA A 6 5.69 -28.67 -5.26
CA ALA A 6 5.52 -27.21 -5.17
C ALA A 6 4.33 -26.77 -4.30
N ALA A 7 3.41 -27.67 -3.95
CA ALA A 7 2.29 -27.34 -3.06
C ALA A 7 2.73 -27.25 -1.59
N ASN A 8 3.88 -27.85 -1.23
CA ASN A 8 4.43 -27.79 0.11
C ASN A 8 5.95 -27.54 0.11
N PRO A 9 6.38 -26.34 -0.33
CA PRO A 9 7.80 -26.01 -0.52
C PRO A 9 8.59 -26.09 0.79
N PHE A 10 7.93 -25.92 1.92
CA PHE A 10 8.53 -26.07 3.25
C PHE A 10 8.88 -27.52 3.59
N ALA A 11 8.01 -28.48 3.27
CA ALA A 11 8.28 -29.90 3.48
C ALA A 11 9.41 -30.41 2.56
N GLU A 12 9.45 -29.93 1.32
CA GLU A 12 10.53 -30.22 0.37
C GLU A 12 11.88 -29.66 0.85
N PHE A 13 11.90 -28.44 1.40
CA PHE A 13 13.12 -27.85 1.95
C PHE A 13 13.63 -28.65 3.17
N ASN A 14 12.72 -29.13 4.02
CA ASN A 14 13.05 -29.96 5.17
C ASN A 14 13.62 -31.33 4.76
N LYS A 15 13.02 -31.99 3.75
CA LYS A 15 13.54 -33.24 3.16
C LYS A 15 14.95 -33.07 2.59
N LEU A 16 15.19 -31.98 1.86
CA LEU A 16 16.51 -31.69 1.30
C LEU A 16 17.54 -31.49 2.41
N PHE A 17 17.15 -30.82 3.50
CA PHE A 17 18.02 -30.62 4.65
C PHE A 17 18.35 -31.94 5.38
N GLU A 18 17.36 -32.79 5.63
CA GLU A 18 17.54 -34.11 6.23
C GLU A 18 18.44 -35.02 5.40
N GLN A 19 18.33 -34.97 4.06
CA GLN A 19 19.19 -35.72 3.15
C GLN A 19 20.64 -35.23 3.14
N PHE A 20 20.87 -33.91 3.20
CA PHE A 20 22.22 -33.34 3.09
C PHE A 20 22.93 -33.13 4.44
N LYS A 21 22.23 -33.30 5.58
CA LYS A 21 22.75 -33.18 6.96
C LYS A 21 23.80 -32.06 7.10
N LEU A 22 23.46 -30.85 6.68
CA LEU A 22 24.40 -29.71 6.70
C LEU A 22 24.72 -29.34 8.17
N PRO A 23 25.92 -29.66 8.68
CA PRO A 23 26.29 -29.34 10.05
C PRO A 23 26.48 -27.83 10.20
N GLY A 24 25.91 -27.24 11.26
CA GLY A 24 26.02 -25.80 11.55
C GLY A 24 24.88 -24.92 11.00
N PHE A 25 23.80 -25.50 10.46
CA PHE A 25 22.61 -24.75 10.03
C PHE A 25 21.46 -24.89 11.04
N ASP A 26 20.92 -23.76 11.51
CA ASP A 26 19.76 -23.70 12.42
C ASP A 26 18.46 -23.70 11.59
N VAL A 27 17.97 -24.91 11.25
CA VAL A 27 16.77 -25.10 10.42
C VAL A 27 15.53 -24.40 10.99
N PRO A 28 15.23 -24.47 12.30
CA PRO A 28 14.13 -23.70 12.88
C PRO A 28 14.26 -22.19 12.62
N ALA A 29 15.46 -21.63 12.73
CA ALA A 29 15.69 -20.21 12.46
C ALA A 29 15.50 -19.84 10.99
N VAL A 30 15.92 -20.70 10.05
CA VAL A 30 15.68 -20.49 8.60
C VAL A 30 14.19 -20.58 8.27
N MET A 31 13.50 -21.55 8.86
CA MET A 31 12.05 -21.71 8.72
C MET A 31 11.29 -20.49 9.23
N GLU A 32 11.70 -19.95 10.37
CA GLU A 32 11.12 -18.74 10.95
C GLU A 32 11.40 -17.51 10.07
N ALA A 33 12.61 -17.38 9.51
CA ALA A 33 12.94 -16.31 8.57
C ALA A 33 12.04 -16.36 7.33
N ARG A 34 11.77 -17.55 6.78
CA ARG A 34 10.85 -17.74 5.65
C ARG A 34 9.40 -17.45 6.00
N ARG A 35 8.96 -17.78 7.22
CA ARG A 35 7.64 -17.40 7.72
C ARG A 35 7.50 -15.87 7.77
N LYS A 36 8.50 -15.16 8.32
CA LYS A 36 8.53 -13.68 8.37
C LYS A 36 8.53 -13.05 6.98
N ASP A 37 9.23 -13.65 6.01
CA ASP A 37 9.20 -13.18 4.62
C ASP A 37 7.76 -13.20 4.05
N VAL A 38 7.01 -14.27 4.31
CA VAL A 38 5.61 -14.39 3.87
C VAL A 38 4.71 -13.38 4.59
N GLU A 39 4.89 -13.19 5.90
CA GLU A 39 4.14 -12.20 6.67
C GLU A 39 4.39 -10.77 6.16
N ALA A 40 5.63 -10.44 5.82
CA ALA A 40 5.98 -9.14 5.24
C ALA A 40 5.30 -8.93 3.87
N LEU A 41 5.24 -9.96 3.03
CA LEU A 41 4.51 -9.90 1.75
C LEU A 41 3.00 -9.72 1.96
N ILE A 42 2.42 -10.37 2.95
CA ILE A 42 1.01 -10.17 3.31
C ILE A 42 0.78 -8.74 3.80
N ALA A 43 1.63 -8.24 4.69
CA ALA A 43 1.54 -6.88 5.23
C ALA A 43 1.71 -5.80 4.15
N ALA A 44 2.64 -6.00 3.21
CA ALA A 44 2.81 -5.11 2.06
C ALA A 44 1.57 -5.10 1.16
N ASN A 45 0.99 -6.27 0.86
CA ASN A 45 -0.26 -6.37 0.11
C ASN A 45 -1.43 -5.71 0.84
N GLN A 46 -1.56 -5.90 2.15
CA GLN A 46 -2.58 -5.24 2.95
C GLN A 46 -2.42 -3.71 2.91
N THR A 47 -1.19 -3.22 3.06
CA THR A 47 -0.87 -1.79 2.99
C THR A 47 -1.25 -1.21 1.63
N ALA A 48 -0.91 -1.90 0.54
CA ALA A 48 -1.28 -1.50 -0.81
C ALA A 48 -2.80 -1.46 -1.03
N VAL A 49 -3.53 -2.49 -0.60
CA VAL A 49 -5.00 -2.56 -0.71
C VAL A 49 -5.67 -1.46 0.11
N GLN A 50 -5.22 -1.23 1.35
CA GLN A 50 -5.72 -0.14 2.19
C GLN A 50 -5.45 1.23 1.57
N GLY A 51 -4.27 1.44 0.98
CA GLY A 51 -3.96 2.67 0.26
C GLY A 51 -4.87 2.90 -0.94
N ILE A 52 -5.14 1.86 -1.75
CA ILE A 52 -6.11 1.94 -2.86
C ILE A 52 -7.51 2.28 -2.36
N GLN A 53 -7.96 1.64 -1.28
CA GLN A 53 -9.29 1.91 -0.69
C GLN A 53 -9.40 3.35 -0.17
N ALA A 54 -8.37 3.85 0.51
CA ALA A 54 -8.32 5.22 1.02
C ALA A 54 -8.33 6.25 -0.12
N LEU A 55 -7.58 5.99 -1.20
CA LEU A 55 -7.61 6.83 -2.41
C LEU A 55 -9.00 6.85 -3.06
N ALA A 56 -9.64 5.69 -3.20
CA ALA A 56 -10.98 5.59 -3.78
C ALA A 56 -12.03 6.33 -2.94
N GLN A 57 -11.97 6.22 -1.61
CA GLN A 57 -12.86 6.97 -0.70
C GLN A 57 -12.67 8.47 -0.86
N LYS A 58 -11.42 8.97 -0.83
CA LYS A 58 -11.15 10.40 -1.05
C LYS A 58 -11.66 10.90 -2.40
N GLN A 59 -11.49 10.11 -3.47
CA GLN A 59 -11.96 10.48 -4.80
C GLN A 59 -13.50 10.59 -4.85
N ALA A 60 -14.21 9.68 -4.19
CA ALA A 60 -15.67 9.74 -4.07
C ALA A 60 -16.14 10.95 -3.23
N GLU A 61 -15.47 11.24 -2.11
CA GLU A 61 -15.78 12.39 -1.26
C GLU A 61 -15.59 13.73 -1.98
N MET A 62 -14.49 13.89 -2.70
CA MET A 62 -14.23 15.08 -3.51
C MET A 62 -15.29 15.30 -4.58
N LEU A 63 -15.64 14.25 -5.33
CA LEU A 63 -16.65 14.33 -6.38
C LEU A 63 -18.00 14.75 -5.78
N ARG A 64 -18.37 14.14 -4.65
CA ARG A 64 -19.60 14.49 -3.93
C ARG A 64 -19.59 15.94 -3.46
N SER A 65 -18.51 16.40 -2.82
CA SER A 65 -18.37 17.79 -2.36
C SER A 65 -18.48 18.77 -3.53
N THR A 66 -17.78 18.50 -4.63
CA THR A 66 -17.78 19.36 -5.83
C THR A 66 -19.19 19.45 -6.44
N LEU A 67 -19.88 18.31 -6.58
CA LEU A 67 -21.24 18.29 -7.12
C LEU A 67 -22.23 19.02 -6.20
N SER A 68 -22.12 18.86 -4.89
CA SER A 68 -22.95 19.59 -3.92
C SER A 68 -22.71 21.09 -3.98
N GLU A 69 -21.46 21.55 -4.03
CA GLU A 69 -21.12 22.98 -4.17
C GLU A 69 -21.67 23.57 -5.48
N LEU A 70 -21.50 22.87 -6.61
CA LEU A 70 -22.05 23.30 -7.90
C LEU A 70 -23.58 23.36 -7.90
N GLN A 71 -24.24 22.38 -7.25
CA GLN A 71 -25.69 22.37 -7.12
C GLN A 71 -26.20 23.56 -6.28
N GLU A 72 -25.52 23.90 -5.18
CA GLU A 72 -25.85 25.09 -4.39
C GLU A 72 -25.68 26.39 -5.18
N VAL A 73 -24.59 26.52 -5.95
CA VAL A 73 -24.36 27.68 -6.82
C VAL A 73 -25.48 27.81 -7.86
N ALA A 74 -25.85 26.70 -8.51
CA ALA A 74 -26.93 26.68 -9.50
C ALA A 74 -28.29 27.05 -8.89
N GLN A 75 -28.61 26.57 -7.69
CA GLN A 75 -29.84 26.92 -6.97
C GLN A 75 -29.88 28.41 -6.61
N LYS A 76 -28.78 28.95 -6.08
CA LYS A 76 -28.67 30.39 -5.76
C LYS A 76 -28.82 31.27 -7.00
N GLN A 77 -28.25 30.84 -8.13
CA GLN A 77 -28.34 31.57 -9.39
C GLN A 77 -29.73 31.51 -10.02
N ALA A 78 -30.41 30.36 -9.95
CA ALA A 78 -31.80 30.22 -10.38
C ALA A 78 -32.74 31.13 -9.55
N ALA A 79 -32.51 31.20 -8.23
CA ALA A 79 -33.25 32.11 -7.34
C ALA A 79 -32.99 33.60 -7.64
N ALA A 80 -31.81 33.93 -8.18
CA ALA A 80 -31.41 35.30 -8.54
C ALA A 80 -31.81 35.74 -9.97
N GLY A 81 -32.62 34.95 -10.68
CA GLY A 81 -33.11 35.31 -12.02
C GLY A 81 -32.18 34.91 -13.19
N GLY A 82 -31.22 34.01 -12.94
CA GLY A 82 -30.49 33.29 -14.00
C GLY A 82 -29.27 34.00 -14.61
N VAL A 83 -29.06 35.30 -14.35
CA VAL A 83 -27.88 36.02 -14.87
C VAL A 83 -26.66 35.71 -13.97
N PRO A 84 -25.54 35.17 -14.51
CA PRO A 84 -24.33 34.94 -13.74
C PRO A 84 -23.75 36.25 -13.21
N SER A 85 -23.50 36.32 -11.89
CA SER A 85 -22.84 37.46 -11.26
C SER A 85 -21.34 37.20 -11.10
N ALA A 86 -20.56 38.26 -10.82
CA ALA A 86 -19.13 38.12 -10.51
C ALA A 86 -18.88 37.16 -9.32
N GLN A 87 -19.78 37.14 -8.32
CA GLN A 87 -19.72 36.22 -7.19
C GLN A 87 -19.90 34.75 -7.60
N THR A 88 -20.74 34.47 -8.62
CA THR A 88 -20.90 33.13 -9.17
C THR A 88 -19.58 32.64 -9.81
N ALA A 89 -18.89 33.52 -10.53
CA ALA A 89 -17.60 33.20 -11.15
C ALA A 89 -16.50 32.94 -10.09
N GLU A 90 -16.45 33.74 -9.03
CA GLU A 90 -15.51 33.56 -7.91
C GLU A 90 -15.75 32.23 -7.16
N LEU A 91 -17.00 31.86 -6.91
CA LEU A 91 -17.35 30.58 -6.28
C LEU A 91 -16.91 29.38 -7.13
N VAL A 92 -17.17 29.42 -8.44
CA VAL A 92 -16.71 28.36 -9.36
C VAL A 92 -15.18 28.27 -9.38
N GLN A 93 -14.48 29.41 -9.39
CA GLN A 93 -13.02 29.44 -9.31
C GLN A 93 -12.50 28.81 -8.00
N GLN A 94 -13.12 29.12 -6.86
CA GLN A 94 -12.75 28.55 -5.57
C GLN A 94 -12.97 27.04 -5.52
N THR A 95 -14.11 26.54 -6.02
CA THR A 95 -14.40 25.11 -6.11
C THR A 95 -13.38 24.39 -7.01
N LEU A 96 -12.97 24.98 -8.13
CA LEU A 96 -11.92 24.43 -9.00
C LEU A 96 -10.55 24.41 -8.32
N HIS A 97 -10.16 25.49 -7.63
CA HIS A 97 -8.91 25.53 -6.87
C HIS A 97 -8.87 24.47 -5.77
N LYS A 98 -9.99 24.27 -5.07
CA LYS A 98 -10.13 23.23 -4.05
C LYS A 98 -9.97 21.84 -4.65
N ALA A 99 -10.65 21.55 -5.76
CA ALA A 99 -10.52 20.27 -6.45
C ALA A 99 -9.07 20.00 -6.90
N LEU A 100 -8.33 21.02 -7.38
CA LEU A 100 -6.91 20.89 -7.73
C LEU A 100 -6.02 20.60 -6.51
N ALA A 101 -6.26 21.29 -5.40
CA ALA A 101 -5.53 21.05 -4.15
C ALA A 101 -5.78 19.64 -3.61
N ASP A 102 -7.02 19.17 -3.66
CA ASP A 102 -7.38 17.83 -3.21
C ASP A 102 -6.78 16.73 -4.13
N MET A 103 -6.67 16.99 -5.44
CA MET A 103 -5.94 16.11 -6.38
C MET A 103 -4.44 16.03 -6.05
N GLN A 104 -3.80 17.14 -5.67
CA GLN A 104 -2.40 17.12 -5.21
C GLN A 104 -2.23 16.26 -3.96
N GLN A 105 -3.19 16.31 -3.02
CA GLN A 105 -3.17 15.46 -1.84
C GLN A 105 -3.35 13.97 -2.17
N LEU A 106 -4.18 13.62 -3.16
CA LEU A 106 -4.28 12.24 -3.65
C LEU A 106 -2.96 11.75 -4.23
N THR A 107 -2.31 12.57 -5.06
CA THR A 107 -1.00 12.22 -5.63
C THR A 107 0.02 11.95 -4.52
N GLN A 108 0.07 12.79 -3.48
CA GLN A 108 0.94 12.56 -2.33
C GLN A 108 0.59 11.28 -1.57
N ALA A 109 -0.70 11.00 -1.35
CA ALA A 109 -1.14 9.76 -0.68
C ALA A 109 -0.77 8.50 -1.48
N ALA A 110 -0.87 8.55 -2.81
CA ALA A 110 -0.46 7.46 -3.69
C ALA A 110 1.05 7.21 -3.63
N TYR A 111 1.86 8.27 -3.71
CA TYR A 111 3.31 8.16 -3.55
C TYR A 111 3.71 7.63 -2.17
N ARG A 112 3.02 8.06 -1.12
CA ARG A 112 3.28 7.59 0.25
C ARG A 112 2.93 6.12 0.42
N THR A 113 1.79 5.67 -0.12
CA THR A 113 1.38 4.24 -0.12
C THR A 113 2.45 3.37 -0.79
N GLN A 114 2.99 3.84 -1.93
CA GLN A 114 4.07 3.14 -2.62
C GLN A 114 5.35 3.10 -1.78
N ALA A 115 5.75 4.24 -1.21
CA ALA A 115 6.93 4.34 -0.36
C ALA A 115 6.84 3.46 0.90
N ASP A 116 5.69 3.44 1.56
CA ASP A 116 5.44 2.65 2.77
C ASP A 116 5.51 1.14 2.45
N SER A 117 4.94 0.72 1.31
CA SER A 117 5.05 -0.67 0.85
C SER A 117 6.50 -1.08 0.56
N TYR A 118 7.29 -0.20 -0.06
CA TYR A 118 8.73 -0.42 -0.26
C TYR A 118 9.50 -0.47 1.07
N ALA A 119 9.16 0.38 2.03
CA ALA A 119 9.80 0.41 3.34
C ALA A 119 9.59 -0.90 4.12
N VAL A 120 8.40 -1.50 4.04
CA VAL A 120 8.12 -2.84 4.62
C VAL A 120 9.04 -3.90 4.02
N ILE A 121 9.18 -3.90 2.68
CA ILE A 121 10.06 -4.85 1.99
C ILE A 121 11.54 -4.59 2.31
N ALA A 122 11.99 -3.33 2.28
CA ALA A 122 13.37 -2.94 2.56
C ALA A 122 13.79 -3.34 3.98
N LYS A 123 12.93 -3.08 4.97
CA LYS A 123 13.14 -3.51 6.36
C LYS A 123 13.31 -5.02 6.47
N ARG A 124 12.48 -5.80 5.76
CA ARG A 124 12.61 -7.27 5.77
C ARG A 124 13.91 -7.76 5.15
N VAL A 125 14.38 -7.09 4.09
CA VAL A 125 15.69 -7.39 3.48
C VAL A 125 16.83 -7.12 4.48
N GLU A 126 16.79 -6.00 5.20
CA GLU A 126 17.77 -5.68 6.24
C GLU A 126 17.77 -6.71 7.38
N GLU A 127 16.60 -7.09 7.87
CA GLU A 127 16.45 -8.11 8.91
C GLU A 127 16.95 -9.50 8.44
N ASN A 128 16.70 -9.88 7.18
CA ASN A 128 17.23 -11.12 6.59
C ASN A 128 18.76 -11.13 6.60
N VAL A 129 19.42 -10.00 6.32
CA VAL A 129 20.88 -9.90 6.34
C VAL A 129 21.43 -10.08 7.76
N GLU A 130 20.78 -9.51 8.76
CA GLU A 130 21.18 -9.66 10.17
C GLU A 130 20.93 -11.08 10.71
N GLU A 131 19.81 -11.69 10.32
CA GLU A 131 19.52 -13.10 10.64
C GLU A 131 20.58 -14.03 10.03
N LEU A 132 20.98 -13.80 8.78
CA LEU A 132 22.02 -14.58 8.10
C LEU A 132 23.39 -14.42 8.77
N LYS A 133 23.77 -13.21 9.18
CA LYS A 133 25.00 -12.96 9.95
C LYS A 133 24.99 -13.70 11.29
N THR A 134 23.86 -13.69 11.99
CA THR A 134 23.70 -14.36 13.29
C THR A 134 23.83 -15.88 13.15
N LEU A 135 23.26 -16.45 12.09
CA LEU A 135 23.40 -17.88 11.75
C LEU A 135 24.85 -18.27 11.47
N LEU A 136 25.61 -17.41 10.81
CA LEU A 136 27.03 -17.64 10.50
C LEU A 136 27.99 -17.39 11.69
N GLN A 137 27.54 -16.68 12.72
CA GLN A 137 28.33 -16.37 13.93
C GLN A 137 28.12 -17.36 15.07
N LYS A 138 27.06 -18.19 15.06
CA LYS A 138 26.92 -19.33 15.98
C LYS A 138 27.97 -20.41 15.61
N LYS A 139 29.14 -20.32 16.25
CA LYS A 139 30.14 -21.41 16.34
C LYS A 139 29.91 -22.25 17.58
#